data_AF-A0A2A5FMD4-F1
#
_entry.id   AF-A0A2A5FMD4-F1
#
_cell.length_a   1.000
_cell.length_b   1.000
_cell.length_c   1.000
_cell.angle_alpha   90.00
_cell.angle_beta   90.00
_cell.angle_gamma   90.00
#
_symmetry.space_group_name_H-M   'P 1'
#
loop_
_entity.id
_entity.type
_entity.pdbx_description
1 polymer ?
#
loop_
_entity_poly.entity_id
_entity_poly.type
_entity_poly.pdbx_seq_one_letter_code
_entity_poly.pdbx_strand_id
1 'polypeptide(L)'
;MDILGLIQLSVLLDEVLIYGFTALIGGMIVMYYAKKEKRSSKAIAKKVIVAKEEGMFEPVSLHPHIDLTKCIGSGACVSSCPEKDILGIVDGVATVINASSCIGHGACFHACPVEAISLRIGTETRGVELPQIKPNYETNISGIYIAGELGGMGLIKNSTEQGKQAVENIVKSGRINKEGIHDIIIVGAGPAGIAAALTAKDNGLNFEILEQDSLGGTVFTFPRAKVVMTHPMDLPLLGKVKLFDTSKEELLKIWTKVLSDNNISVTEHSKVDRIVPLEKGEFKVCVEGKDGAEEKEYIASNVVIAIGRRGSPRKLGVPGEMSKKVAYRLLEPENIKGNKILVVGGGDSAVESAMLLMEENEVILSYRKDKFARIKSENRRLINEAIENKKLKMIYNSNLLEIKEDFITLCKEGVDAEKEIENIKNDLVYIFAGGELPIKFLKNAGINVEKKFGKIVREY
;
A
#
# COMPACT_ATOMS: atom_id res chain seq x y z
N MET A 1 -44.89 -66.64 -22.88
CA MET A 1 -44.52 -65.22 -22.72
C MET A 1 -44.98 -64.51 -23.97
N ASP A 2 -45.96 -63.61 -23.85
CA ASP A 2 -46.47 -62.85 -24.98
C ASP A 2 -45.38 -61.93 -25.56
N ILE A 3 -45.40 -61.71 -26.87
CA ILE A 3 -44.44 -60.86 -27.60
C ILE A 3 -44.33 -59.47 -26.96
N LEU A 4 -45.43 -58.95 -26.40
CA LEU A 4 -45.45 -57.71 -25.62
C LEU A 4 -44.50 -57.74 -24.41
N GLY A 5 -44.45 -58.85 -23.66
CA GLY A 5 -43.60 -58.99 -22.48
C GLY A 5 -42.11 -59.07 -22.80
N LEU A 6 -41.74 -59.63 -23.97
CA LEU A 6 -40.35 -59.64 -24.45
C LEU A 6 -39.88 -58.24 -24.87
N ILE A 7 -40.75 -57.47 -25.54
CA ILE A 7 -40.48 -56.07 -25.90
C ILE A 7 -40.38 -55.20 -24.64
N GLN A 8 -41.25 -55.42 -23.66
CA GLN A 8 -41.23 -54.68 -22.41
C GLN A 8 -39.97 -54.98 -21.58
N LEU A 9 -39.49 -56.23 -21.61
CA LEU A 9 -38.23 -56.61 -20.96
C LEU A 9 -36.99 -56.04 -21.67
N SER A 10 -36.98 -55.99 -23.01
CA SER A 10 -35.86 -55.39 -23.75
C SER A 10 -35.78 -53.88 -23.53
N VAL A 11 -36.92 -53.18 -23.54
CA VAL A 11 -36.98 -51.74 -23.25
C VAL A 11 -36.50 -51.46 -21.83
N LEU A 12 -36.91 -52.27 -20.85
CA LEU A 12 -36.42 -52.15 -19.47
C LEU A 12 -34.90 -52.37 -19.36
N LEU A 13 -34.35 -53.33 -20.12
CA LEU A 13 -32.91 -53.59 -20.14
C LEU A 13 -32.13 -52.41 -20.71
N ASP A 14 -32.61 -51.83 -21.81
CA ASP A 14 -32.02 -50.66 -22.45
C ASP A 14 -32.06 -49.43 -21.54
N GLU A 15 -33.20 -49.19 -20.87
CA GLU A 15 -33.33 -48.12 -19.87
C GLU A 15 -32.33 -48.30 -18.72
N VAL A 16 -32.21 -49.50 -18.15
CA VAL A 16 -31.25 -49.78 -17.06
C VAL A 16 -29.82 -49.58 -17.53
N LEU A 17 -29.47 -49.99 -18.75
CA LEU A 17 -28.13 -49.78 -19.31
C LEU A 17 -27.84 -48.30 -19.54
N ILE A 18 -28.78 -47.53 -20.09
CA ILE A 18 -28.61 -46.09 -20.36
C ILE A 18 -28.52 -45.31 -19.05
N TYR A 19 -29.43 -45.52 -18.10
CA TYR A 19 -29.39 -44.86 -16.80
C TYR A 19 -28.18 -45.28 -15.98
N GLY A 20 -27.81 -46.56 -16.00
CA GLY A 20 -26.62 -47.09 -15.32
C GLY A 20 -25.33 -46.47 -15.88
N PHE A 21 -25.19 -46.39 -17.20
CA PHE A 21 -24.04 -45.76 -17.85
C PHE A 21 -23.98 -44.25 -17.60
N THR A 22 -25.13 -43.56 -17.66
CA THR A 22 -25.22 -42.13 -17.36
C THR A 22 -24.87 -41.85 -15.90
N ALA A 23 -25.37 -42.66 -14.96
CA ALA A 23 -25.04 -42.55 -13.54
C ALA A 23 -23.56 -42.86 -13.27
N LEU A 24 -22.97 -43.83 -13.98
CA LEU A 24 -21.54 -44.16 -13.88
C LEU A 24 -20.69 -42.97 -14.35
N ILE A 25 -20.99 -42.39 -15.52
CA ILE A 25 -20.28 -41.20 -16.03
C ILE A 25 -20.45 -40.03 -15.06
N GLY A 26 -21.68 -39.76 -14.62
CA GLY A 26 -21.97 -38.71 -13.64
C GLY A 26 -21.18 -38.90 -12.34
N GLY A 27 -21.16 -40.12 -11.80
CA GLY A 27 -20.40 -40.48 -10.62
C GLY A 27 -18.89 -40.33 -10.81
N MET A 28 -18.36 -40.73 -11.97
CA MET A 28 -16.94 -40.55 -12.31
C MET A 28 -16.55 -39.07 -12.38
N ILE A 29 -17.39 -38.23 -13.00
CA ILE A 29 -17.19 -36.78 -13.07
C ILE A 29 -17.21 -36.17 -11.66
N VAL A 30 -18.24 -36.46 -10.86
CA VAL A 30 -18.35 -35.97 -9.48
C VAL A 30 -17.15 -36.40 -8.64
N MET A 31 -16.74 -37.67 -8.72
CA MET A 31 -15.56 -38.16 -8.01
C MET A 31 -14.26 -37.48 -8.46
N TYR A 32 -14.10 -37.21 -9.76
CA TYR A 32 -12.95 -36.49 -10.29
C TYR A 32 -12.88 -35.07 -9.72
N TYR A 33 -13.99 -34.33 -9.77
CA TYR A 33 -14.06 -32.97 -9.22
C TYR A 33 -13.86 -32.95 -7.71
N ALA A 34 -14.51 -33.85 -6.96
CA ALA A 34 -14.33 -33.95 -5.51
C ALA A 34 -12.88 -34.27 -5.12
N LYS A 35 -12.20 -35.17 -5.84
CA LYS A 35 -10.77 -35.46 -5.62
C LYS A 35 -9.88 -34.27 -5.97
N LYS A 36 -10.15 -33.58 -7.07
CA LYS A 36 -9.42 -32.39 -7.51
C LYS A 36 -9.56 -31.25 -6.50
N GLU A 37 -10.77 -31.00 -6.04
CA GLU A 37 -11.09 -29.99 -5.05
C GLU A 37 -10.44 -30.31 -3.71
N LYS A 38 -10.53 -31.56 -3.22
CA LYS A 38 -9.87 -31.98 -1.98
C LYS A 38 -8.34 -31.80 -2.05
N ARG A 39 -7.72 -32.09 -3.19
CA ARG A 39 -6.28 -31.85 -3.40
C ARG A 39 -5.97 -30.35 -3.38
N SER A 40 -6.76 -29.54 -4.08
CA SER A 40 -6.60 -28.09 -4.11
C SER A 40 -6.79 -27.46 -2.72
N SER A 41 -7.87 -27.82 -2.01
CA SER A 41 -8.16 -27.38 -0.63
C SER A 41 -6.98 -27.68 0.29
N LYS A 42 -6.43 -28.91 0.26
CA LYS A 42 -5.24 -29.28 1.05
C LYS A 42 -4.01 -28.44 0.71
N ALA A 43 -3.78 -28.14 -0.57
CA ALA A 43 -2.66 -27.31 -0.99
C ALA A 43 -2.80 -25.88 -0.47
N ILE A 44 -3.99 -25.30 -0.55
CA ILE A 44 -4.29 -23.95 -0.02
C ILE A 44 -4.20 -23.93 1.50
N ALA A 45 -4.75 -24.91 2.20
CA ALA A 45 -4.66 -25.02 3.65
C ALA A 45 -3.20 -25.06 4.12
N LYS A 46 -2.32 -25.75 3.39
CA LYS A 46 -0.86 -25.72 3.65
C LYS A 46 -0.28 -24.32 3.51
N LYS A 47 -0.68 -23.56 2.47
CA LYS A 47 -0.25 -22.15 2.31
C LYS A 47 -0.72 -21.28 3.48
N VAL A 48 -1.93 -21.49 3.99
CA VAL A 48 -2.46 -20.77 5.16
C VAL A 48 -1.62 -21.05 6.41
N ILE A 49 -1.25 -22.31 6.64
CA ILE A 49 -0.40 -22.70 7.78
C ILE A 49 0.95 -21.98 7.70
N VAL A 50 1.62 -22.06 6.54
CA VAL A 50 2.89 -21.37 6.30
C VAL A 50 2.75 -19.86 6.51
N ALA A 51 1.68 -19.24 6.00
CA ALA A 51 1.44 -17.82 6.18
C ALA A 51 1.22 -17.43 7.66
N LYS A 52 0.62 -18.31 8.48
CA LYS A 52 0.48 -18.10 9.93
C LYS A 52 1.83 -18.20 10.64
N GLU A 53 2.62 -19.23 10.36
CA GLU A 53 3.97 -19.43 10.93
C GLU A 53 4.94 -18.31 10.56
N GLU A 54 4.78 -17.72 9.37
CA GLU A 54 5.56 -16.58 8.89
C GLU A 54 5.00 -15.22 9.35
N GLY A 55 3.83 -15.19 9.99
CA GLY A 55 3.17 -13.96 10.43
C GLY A 55 2.59 -13.12 9.29
N MET A 56 2.50 -13.66 8.08
CA MET A 56 1.91 -13.03 6.90
C MET A 56 0.38 -13.09 6.89
N PHE A 57 -0.21 -14.01 7.66
CA PHE A 57 -1.66 -14.14 7.83
C PHE A 57 -2.28 -12.92 8.52
N GLU A 58 -1.56 -12.27 9.45
CA GLU A 58 -2.07 -11.10 10.16
C GLU A 58 -1.77 -9.80 9.38
N PRO A 59 -2.78 -9.16 8.77
CA PRO A 59 -2.60 -8.03 7.85
C PRO A 59 -1.97 -6.81 8.53
N VAL A 60 -1.17 -6.07 7.77
CA VAL A 60 -0.61 -4.77 8.20
C VAL A 60 -1.48 -3.58 7.82
N SER A 61 -2.41 -3.78 6.88
CA SER A 61 -3.23 -2.72 6.27
C SER A 61 -4.62 -3.25 5.91
N LEU A 62 -5.30 -2.56 4.99
CA LEU A 62 -6.57 -2.95 4.40
C LEU A 62 -6.50 -4.38 3.84
N HIS A 63 -7.44 -5.22 4.22
CA HIS A 63 -7.52 -6.62 3.79
C HIS A 63 -8.98 -7.07 3.62
N PRO A 64 -9.25 -8.11 2.82
CA PRO A 64 -10.57 -8.70 2.72
C PRO A 64 -10.91 -9.52 3.97
N HIS A 65 -12.09 -9.31 4.51
CA HIS A 65 -12.73 -10.16 5.50
C HIS A 65 -13.92 -10.88 4.85
N ILE A 66 -14.03 -12.18 5.09
CA ILE A 66 -15.01 -13.06 4.44
C ILE A 66 -16.07 -13.46 5.48
N ASP A 67 -17.33 -13.18 5.17
CA ASP A 67 -18.47 -13.66 5.93
C ASP A 67 -18.80 -15.10 5.50
N LEU A 68 -18.48 -16.05 6.37
CA LEU A 68 -18.68 -17.48 6.12
C LEU A 68 -20.16 -17.88 6.07
N THR A 69 -21.06 -17.07 6.62
CA THR A 69 -22.51 -17.35 6.55
C THR A 69 -23.10 -17.04 5.18
N LYS A 70 -22.48 -16.11 4.45
CA LYS A 70 -22.88 -15.71 3.09
C LYS A 70 -22.06 -16.38 2.00
N CYS A 71 -20.84 -16.81 2.29
CA CYS A 71 -19.92 -17.33 1.28
C CYS A 71 -20.43 -18.64 0.65
N ILE A 72 -20.67 -18.61 -0.66
CA ILE A 72 -21.09 -19.78 -1.44
C ILE A 72 -19.93 -20.51 -2.14
N GLY A 73 -18.68 -20.15 -1.85
CA GLY A 73 -17.52 -20.84 -2.42
C GLY A 73 -17.24 -20.60 -3.91
N SER A 74 -17.84 -19.57 -4.53
CA SER A 74 -17.79 -19.38 -6.01
C SER A 74 -16.39 -19.21 -6.61
N GLY A 75 -15.38 -18.85 -5.80
CA GLY A 75 -14.01 -18.62 -6.28
C GLY A 75 -13.81 -17.32 -7.06
N ALA A 76 -14.86 -16.53 -7.32
CA ALA A 76 -14.76 -15.28 -8.09
C ALA A 76 -13.76 -14.30 -7.45
N CYS A 77 -13.79 -14.16 -6.13
CA CYS A 77 -12.86 -13.32 -5.37
C CYS A 77 -11.39 -13.75 -5.53
N VAL A 78 -11.13 -15.06 -5.59
CA VAL A 78 -9.79 -15.63 -5.82
C VAL A 78 -9.32 -15.31 -7.24
N SER A 79 -10.17 -15.56 -8.23
CA SER A 79 -9.84 -15.32 -9.65
C SER A 79 -9.62 -13.85 -9.99
N SER A 80 -10.30 -12.94 -9.27
CA SER A 80 -10.20 -11.49 -9.48
C SER A 80 -8.97 -10.85 -8.84
N CYS A 81 -8.23 -11.56 -8.00
CA CYS A 81 -7.11 -10.99 -7.25
C CYS A 81 -5.81 -11.03 -8.09
N PRO A 82 -5.24 -9.87 -8.47
CA PRO A 82 -4.02 -9.81 -9.28
C PRO A 82 -2.76 -10.19 -8.49
N GLU A 83 -2.75 -9.97 -7.17
CA GLU A 83 -1.57 -10.22 -6.32
C GLU A 83 -1.27 -11.73 -6.14
N LYS A 84 -2.23 -12.62 -6.47
CA LYS A 84 -2.20 -14.08 -6.27
C LYS A 84 -1.98 -14.47 -4.80
N ASP A 85 -2.44 -15.64 -4.39
CA ASP A 85 -2.24 -16.18 -3.02
C ASP A 85 -2.65 -15.26 -1.85
N ILE A 86 -3.50 -14.25 -2.09
CA ILE A 86 -4.17 -13.48 -1.02
C ILE A 86 -5.38 -14.24 -0.49
N LEU A 87 -6.11 -14.87 -1.41
CA LEU A 87 -7.34 -15.64 -1.16
C LEU A 87 -7.20 -17.01 -1.82
N GLY A 88 -7.86 -18.01 -1.25
CA GLY A 88 -8.04 -19.33 -1.86
C GLY A 88 -9.33 -19.98 -1.38
N ILE A 89 -9.63 -21.17 -1.91
CA ILE A 89 -10.78 -21.97 -1.45
C ILE A 89 -10.27 -23.11 -0.58
N VAL A 90 -10.79 -23.19 0.65
CA VAL A 90 -10.57 -24.30 1.58
C VAL A 90 -11.94 -24.85 1.95
N ASP A 91 -12.13 -26.15 1.70
CA ASP A 91 -13.36 -26.88 2.04
C ASP A 91 -14.64 -26.18 1.57
N GLY A 92 -14.61 -25.70 0.33
CA GLY A 92 -15.76 -25.04 -0.32
C GLY A 92 -15.98 -23.58 0.09
N VAL A 93 -15.16 -22.98 0.94
CA VAL A 93 -15.29 -21.57 1.35
C VAL A 93 -14.06 -20.75 1.02
N ALA A 94 -14.29 -19.47 0.69
CA ALA A 94 -13.20 -18.53 0.49
C ALA A 94 -12.45 -18.30 1.82
N THR A 95 -11.13 -18.38 1.76
CA THR A 95 -10.24 -18.29 2.92
C THR A 95 -9.08 -17.35 2.58
N VAL A 96 -8.75 -16.46 3.53
CA VAL A 96 -7.59 -15.59 3.42
C VAL A 96 -6.32 -16.44 3.62
N ILE A 97 -5.32 -16.25 2.75
CA ILE A 97 -4.03 -16.94 2.82
C ILE A 97 -2.98 -15.95 3.34
N ASN A 98 -2.65 -14.94 2.55
CA ASN A 98 -1.63 -13.95 2.86
C ASN A 98 -2.24 -12.54 2.87
N ALA A 99 -2.83 -12.16 4.00
CA ALA A 99 -3.48 -10.86 4.16
C ALA A 99 -2.45 -9.71 4.13
N SER A 100 -1.21 -9.94 4.57
CA SER A 100 -0.16 -8.93 4.61
C SER A 100 0.32 -8.48 3.24
N SER A 101 0.22 -9.35 2.23
CA SER A 101 0.53 -8.99 0.83
C SER A 101 -0.64 -8.34 0.10
N CYS A 102 -1.81 -8.17 0.73
CA CYS A 102 -2.94 -7.48 0.11
C CYS A 102 -2.61 -6.00 -0.06
N ILE A 103 -2.76 -5.49 -1.30
CA ILE A 103 -2.56 -4.06 -1.60
C ILE A 103 -3.85 -3.23 -1.51
N GLY A 104 -4.99 -3.85 -1.15
CA GLY A 104 -6.24 -3.12 -0.92
C GLY A 104 -6.98 -2.62 -2.18
N HIS A 105 -6.77 -3.24 -3.35
CA HIS A 105 -7.43 -2.85 -4.60
C HIS A 105 -8.94 -3.17 -4.67
N GLY A 106 -9.44 -4.06 -3.81
CA GLY A 106 -10.88 -4.31 -3.67
C GLY A 106 -11.52 -5.10 -4.82
N ALA A 107 -10.75 -5.70 -5.73
CA ALA A 107 -11.35 -6.49 -6.81
C ALA A 107 -12.12 -7.71 -6.27
N CYS A 108 -11.63 -8.32 -5.18
CA CYS A 108 -12.34 -9.41 -4.51
C CYS A 108 -13.69 -8.98 -3.94
N PHE A 109 -13.78 -7.77 -3.39
CA PHE A 109 -15.02 -7.16 -2.91
C PHE A 109 -16.02 -7.02 -4.06
N HIS A 110 -15.60 -6.44 -5.18
CA HIS A 110 -16.45 -6.24 -6.36
C HIS A 110 -16.83 -7.51 -7.11
N ALA A 111 -16.00 -8.56 -7.06
CA ALA A 111 -16.25 -9.81 -7.75
C ALA A 111 -17.16 -10.78 -6.97
N CYS A 112 -17.46 -10.51 -5.70
CA CYS A 112 -18.25 -11.44 -4.88
C CYS A 112 -19.74 -11.38 -5.26
N PRO A 113 -20.34 -12.45 -5.82
CA PRO A 113 -21.72 -12.42 -6.29
C PRO A 113 -22.77 -12.41 -5.17
N VAL A 114 -22.35 -12.67 -3.94
CA VAL A 114 -23.19 -12.78 -2.74
C VAL A 114 -22.77 -11.79 -1.65
N GLU A 115 -21.94 -10.80 -2.02
CA GLU A 115 -21.55 -9.69 -1.14
C GLU A 115 -20.96 -10.14 0.22
N ALA A 116 -20.33 -11.32 0.24
CA ALA A 116 -19.77 -11.94 1.43
C ALA A 116 -18.41 -11.33 1.85
N ILE A 117 -17.90 -10.33 1.13
CA ILE A 117 -16.59 -9.74 1.41
C ILE A 117 -16.80 -8.31 1.89
N SER A 118 -16.14 -7.96 3.00
CA SER A 118 -15.94 -6.58 3.45
C SER A 118 -14.44 -6.26 3.44
N LEU A 119 -14.09 -4.99 3.23
CA LEU A 119 -12.70 -4.54 3.36
C LEU A 119 -12.50 -3.92 4.74
N ARG A 120 -11.57 -4.48 5.51
CA ARG A 120 -11.33 -4.09 6.90
C ARG A 120 -9.90 -3.61 7.10
N ILE A 121 -9.71 -2.72 8.07
CA ILE A 121 -8.39 -2.23 8.49
C ILE A 121 -8.18 -2.52 9.97
N GLY A 122 -7.00 -3.05 10.27
CA GLY A 122 -6.69 -3.65 11.57
C GLY A 122 -7.38 -5.00 11.79
N THR A 123 -6.96 -5.72 12.81
CA THR A 123 -7.58 -6.98 13.27
C THR A 123 -8.02 -6.82 14.72
N GLU A 124 -8.61 -7.87 15.31
CA GLU A 124 -8.91 -7.93 16.75
C GLU A 124 -7.64 -7.77 17.60
N THR A 125 -6.50 -8.28 17.11
CA THR A 125 -5.20 -8.27 17.80
C THR A 125 -4.33 -7.08 17.41
N ARG A 126 -4.50 -6.53 16.21
CA ARG A 126 -3.68 -5.43 15.65
C ARG A 126 -4.52 -4.22 15.31
N GLY A 127 -4.52 -3.25 16.21
CA GLY A 127 -5.15 -1.95 15.96
C GLY A 127 -4.32 -1.05 15.05
N VAL A 128 -4.98 -0.25 14.23
CA VAL A 128 -4.38 0.74 13.33
C VAL A 128 -4.85 2.14 13.73
N GLU A 129 -3.92 3.05 13.94
CA GLU A 129 -4.24 4.46 14.18
C GLU A 129 -4.70 5.12 12.88
N LEU A 130 -5.90 5.70 12.91
CA LEU A 130 -6.52 6.40 11.80
C LEU A 130 -7.19 7.69 12.31
N PRO A 131 -7.14 8.78 11.53
CA PRO A 131 -7.94 9.96 11.85
C PRO A 131 -9.44 9.66 11.76
N GLN A 132 -10.21 10.38 12.56
CA GLN A 132 -11.67 10.39 12.45
C GLN A 132 -12.07 11.24 11.24
N ILE A 133 -12.69 10.61 10.26
CA ILE A 133 -13.13 11.24 9.01
C ILE A 133 -14.61 10.91 8.81
N LYS A 134 -15.42 11.93 8.52
CA LYS A 134 -16.83 11.82 8.14
C LYS A 134 -16.98 11.33 6.69
N PRO A 135 -18.15 10.85 6.25
CA PRO A 135 -18.36 10.41 4.86
C PRO A 135 -18.05 11.47 3.79
N ASN A 136 -18.11 12.75 4.14
CA ASN A 136 -17.76 13.88 3.28
C ASN A 136 -16.27 14.27 3.33
N TYR A 137 -15.40 13.42 3.87
CA TYR A 137 -13.95 13.62 4.03
C TYR A 137 -13.52 14.70 5.04
N GLU A 138 -14.47 15.36 5.70
CA GLU A 138 -14.19 16.34 6.75
C GLU A 138 -13.78 15.64 8.06
N THR A 139 -12.87 16.25 8.80
CA THR A 139 -12.44 15.79 10.12
C THR A 139 -13.43 16.20 11.23
N ASN A 140 -13.05 16.02 12.50
CA ASN A 140 -13.76 16.61 13.62
C ASN A 140 -13.69 18.15 13.63
N ILE A 141 -12.77 18.76 12.89
CA ILE A 141 -12.63 20.21 12.75
C ILE A 141 -13.26 20.64 11.42
N SER A 142 -14.27 21.51 11.49
CA SER A 142 -14.97 21.94 10.29
C SER A 142 -14.08 22.80 9.40
N GLY A 143 -13.99 22.47 8.11
CA GLY A 143 -13.08 23.10 7.15
C GLY A 143 -11.72 22.39 6.99
N ILE A 144 -11.41 21.36 7.79
CA ILE A 144 -10.24 20.50 7.57
C ILE A 144 -10.71 19.15 7.00
N TYR A 145 -10.15 18.79 5.85
CA TYR A 145 -10.45 17.57 5.11
C TYR A 145 -9.22 16.68 5.00
N ILE A 146 -9.40 15.37 4.99
CA ILE A 146 -8.32 14.39 4.78
C ILE A 146 -8.63 13.54 3.55
N ALA A 147 -7.65 13.42 2.66
CA ALA A 147 -7.76 12.61 1.45
C ALA A 147 -6.53 11.71 1.25
N GLY A 148 -6.73 10.62 0.52
CA GLY A 148 -5.68 9.68 0.16
C GLY A 148 -5.46 8.59 1.20
N GLU A 149 -4.22 8.09 1.25
CA GLU A 149 -3.89 6.90 2.04
C GLU A 149 -4.18 7.07 3.56
N LEU A 150 -4.20 8.31 4.07
CA LEU A 150 -4.56 8.62 5.46
C LEU A 150 -5.93 8.09 5.87
N GLY A 151 -6.89 8.04 4.93
CA GLY A 151 -8.23 7.50 5.16
C GLY A 151 -8.29 5.97 5.24
N GLY A 152 -7.16 5.28 5.03
CA GLY A 152 -7.05 3.82 5.14
C GLY A 152 -7.19 3.06 3.83
N MET A 153 -7.43 3.75 2.71
CA MET A 153 -7.42 3.15 1.36
C MET A 153 -6.18 3.61 0.60
N GLY A 154 -5.17 2.73 0.55
CA GLY A 154 -4.03 2.90 -0.36
C GLY A 154 -4.45 2.73 -1.82
N LEU A 155 -3.55 3.10 -2.74
CA LEU A 155 -3.67 3.17 -4.21
C LEU A 155 -3.87 4.57 -4.78
N ILE A 156 -3.21 4.80 -5.92
CA ILE A 156 -3.24 6.05 -6.68
C ILE A 156 -4.68 6.38 -7.08
N LYS A 157 -5.41 5.45 -7.69
CA LYS A 157 -6.82 5.61 -8.07
C LYS A 157 -7.69 6.07 -6.90
N ASN A 158 -7.61 5.38 -5.75
CA ASN A 158 -8.40 5.72 -4.57
C ASN A 158 -8.01 7.10 -4.03
N SER A 159 -6.71 7.42 -4.04
CA SER A 159 -6.21 8.71 -3.58
C SER A 159 -6.70 9.86 -4.46
N THR A 160 -6.64 9.69 -5.77
CA THR A 160 -7.17 10.64 -6.76
C THR A 160 -8.67 10.87 -6.56
N GLU A 161 -9.45 9.79 -6.44
CA GLU A 161 -10.90 9.89 -6.22
C GLU A 161 -11.25 10.62 -4.92
N GLN A 162 -10.55 10.32 -3.82
CA GLN A 162 -10.78 10.98 -2.53
C GLN A 162 -10.38 12.46 -2.56
N GLY A 163 -9.28 12.81 -3.25
CA GLY A 163 -8.88 14.20 -3.43
C GLY A 163 -9.95 15.03 -4.14
N LYS A 164 -10.53 14.47 -5.21
CA LYS A 164 -11.68 15.05 -5.92
C LYS A 164 -12.89 15.21 -5.00
N GLN A 165 -13.33 14.13 -4.34
CA GLN A 165 -14.52 14.15 -3.50
C GLN A 165 -14.38 15.09 -2.29
N ALA A 166 -13.18 15.24 -1.72
CA ALA A 166 -12.93 16.19 -0.64
C ALA A 166 -13.22 17.63 -1.08
N VAL A 167 -12.73 18.03 -2.27
CA VAL A 167 -12.96 19.38 -2.80
C VAL A 167 -14.40 19.58 -3.25
N GLU A 168 -15.04 18.59 -3.86
CA GLU A 168 -16.48 18.66 -4.18
C GLU A 168 -17.34 18.88 -2.93
N ASN A 169 -16.96 18.28 -1.79
CA ASN A 169 -17.65 18.52 -0.52
C ASN A 169 -17.36 19.91 0.06
N ILE A 170 -16.15 20.44 -0.13
CA ILE A 170 -15.84 21.85 0.19
C ILE A 170 -16.76 22.78 -0.60
N VAL A 171 -16.89 22.58 -1.92
CA VAL A 171 -17.78 23.38 -2.79
C VAL A 171 -19.22 23.31 -2.30
N LYS A 172 -19.73 22.11 -2.00
CA LYS A 172 -21.09 21.91 -1.47
C LYS A 172 -21.31 22.57 -0.11
N SER A 173 -20.28 22.67 0.73
CA SER A 173 -20.38 23.32 2.05
C SER A 173 -20.58 24.83 1.96
N GLY A 174 -20.20 25.46 0.84
CA GLY A 174 -20.26 26.91 0.65
C GLY A 174 -19.26 27.69 1.51
N ARG A 175 -18.30 27.02 2.18
CA ARG A 175 -17.25 27.66 2.99
C ARG A 175 -16.13 28.24 2.10
N ILE A 176 -16.51 29.13 1.20
CA ILE A 176 -15.63 29.81 0.22
C ILE A 176 -15.67 31.30 0.58
N ASN A 177 -14.54 31.98 0.56
CA ASN A 177 -14.41 33.27 1.26
C ASN A 177 -13.84 34.39 0.38
N LYS A 178 -14.02 35.63 0.84
CA LYS A 178 -13.76 36.87 0.08
C LYS A 178 -12.29 37.31 0.12
N GLU A 179 -11.96 38.20 -0.82
CA GLU A 179 -10.65 38.77 -1.19
C GLU A 179 -9.53 38.73 -0.13
N GLY A 180 -8.37 38.19 -0.53
CA GLY A 180 -7.10 38.29 0.21
C GLY A 180 -6.65 37.05 0.97
N ILE A 181 -7.44 35.97 0.99
CA ILE A 181 -7.06 34.67 1.58
C ILE A 181 -7.34 33.52 0.62
N HIS A 182 -6.77 32.34 0.90
CA HIS A 182 -7.00 31.16 0.08
C HIS A 182 -8.35 30.49 0.39
N ASP A 183 -9.06 29.99 -0.61
CA ASP A 183 -10.23 29.13 -0.39
C ASP A 183 -9.78 27.79 0.18
N ILE A 184 -8.69 27.24 -0.37
CA ILE A 184 -8.12 25.95 0.01
C ILE A 184 -6.59 26.01 0.08
N ILE A 185 -6.01 25.53 1.18
CA ILE A 185 -4.60 25.09 1.20
C ILE A 185 -4.55 23.58 1.11
N ILE A 186 -3.81 23.06 0.12
CA ILE A 186 -3.63 21.64 -0.13
C ILE A 186 -2.25 21.24 0.39
N VAL A 187 -2.22 20.39 1.41
CA VAL A 187 -0.97 19.93 2.02
C VAL A 187 -0.58 18.56 1.44
N GLY A 188 0.43 18.56 0.59
CA GLY A 188 0.98 17.40 -0.12
C GLY A 188 0.61 17.38 -1.60
N ALA A 189 1.60 17.19 -2.47
CA ALA A 189 1.46 17.09 -3.93
C ALA A 189 1.57 15.64 -4.43
N GLY A 190 1.02 14.70 -3.66
CA GLY A 190 0.77 13.33 -4.11
C GLY A 190 -0.50 13.20 -4.97
N PRO A 191 -0.91 11.98 -5.36
CA PRO A 191 -2.08 11.76 -6.21
C PRO A 191 -3.37 12.41 -5.70
N ALA A 192 -3.61 12.38 -4.38
CA ALA A 192 -4.78 13.01 -3.76
C ALA A 192 -4.72 14.54 -3.83
N GLY A 193 -3.56 15.15 -3.54
CA GLY A 193 -3.40 16.59 -3.57
C GLY A 193 -3.46 17.16 -4.99
N ILE A 194 -2.86 16.46 -5.96
CA ILE A 194 -2.96 16.81 -7.39
C ILE A 194 -4.43 16.79 -7.85
N ALA A 195 -5.18 15.73 -7.49
CA ALA A 195 -6.59 15.64 -7.84
C ALA A 195 -7.45 16.71 -7.15
N ALA A 196 -7.15 17.02 -5.88
CA ALA A 196 -7.80 18.10 -5.16
C ALA A 196 -7.54 19.44 -5.85
N ALA A 197 -6.31 19.73 -6.25
CA ALA A 197 -5.94 20.97 -6.96
C ALA A 197 -6.64 21.11 -8.30
N LEU A 198 -6.66 20.05 -9.10
CA LEU A 198 -7.37 20.04 -10.38
C LEU A 198 -8.89 20.26 -10.19
N THR A 199 -9.48 19.65 -9.15
CA THR A 199 -10.90 19.84 -8.83
C THR A 199 -11.18 21.26 -8.33
N ALA A 200 -10.29 21.83 -7.53
CA ALA A 200 -10.40 23.21 -7.06
C ALA A 200 -10.34 24.19 -8.23
N LYS A 201 -9.41 23.96 -9.18
CA LYS A 201 -9.30 24.72 -10.43
C LYS A 201 -10.56 24.63 -11.29
N ASP A 202 -11.10 23.43 -11.47
CA ASP A 202 -12.33 23.17 -12.24
C ASP A 202 -13.55 23.91 -11.65
N ASN A 203 -13.58 24.11 -10.33
CA ASN A 203 -14.62 24.84 -9.62
C ASN A 203 -14.32 26.33 -9.43
N GLY A 204 -13.24 26.86 -10.02
CA GLY A 204 -12.88 28.28 -9.94
C GLY A 204 -12.44 28.75 -8.55
N LEU A 205 -12.01 27.84 -7.68
CA LEU A 205 -11.49 28.17 -6.35
C LEU A 205 -10.04 28.64 -6.45
N ASN A 206 -9.65 29.55 -5.58
CA ASN A 206 -8.24 29.90 -5.40
C ASN A 206 -7.60 28.95 -4.37
N PHE A 207 -6.37 28.51 -4.63
CA PHE A 207 -5.71 27.53 -3.77
C PHE A 207 -4.18 27.60 -3.89
N GLU A 208 -3.49 27.00 -2.94
CA GLU A 208 -2.03 26.79 -2.98
C GLU A 208 -1.72 25.33 -2.60
N ILE A 209 -0.71 24.74 -3.25
CA ILE A 209 -0.26 23.37 -2.97
C ILE A 209 1.10 23.42 -2.30
N LEU A 210 1.18 22.92 -1.07
CA LEU A 210 2.40 22.90 -0.27
C LEU A 210 2.96 21.49 -0.20
N GLU A 211 4.14 21.24 -0.77
CA GLU A 211 4.79 19.93 -0.78
C GLU A 211 6.16 19.99 -0.10
N GLN A 212 6.42 19.08 0.86
CA GLN A 212 7.67 19.05 1.60
C GLN A 212 8.89 18.71 0.73
N ASP A 213 8.71 17.82 -0.25
CA ASP A 213 9.74 17.35 -1.16
C ASP A 213 9.50 17.96 -2.55
N SER A 214 9.05 17.15 -3.51
CA SER A 214 8.76 17.49 -4.90
C SER A 214 7.49 16.81 -5.38
N LEU A 215 6.97 17.27 -6.51
CA LEU A 215 5.74 16.78 -7.15
C LEU A 215 5.71 15.24 -7.25
N GLY A 216 4.57 14.67 -6.86
CA GLY A 216 4.28 13.24 -6.94
C GLY A 216 4.43 12.49 -5.62
N GLY A 217 4.87 13.16 -4.56
CA GLY A 217 4.94 12.63 -3.20
C GLY A 217 5.73 11.31 -3.14
N THR A 218 5.10 10.23 -2.67
CA THR A 218 5.77 8.93 -2.53
C THR A 218 6.33 8.40 -3.85
N VAL A 219 5.64 8.63 -4.98
CA VAL A 219 6.10 8.16 -6.30
C VAL A 219 7.41 8.81 -6.70
N PHE A 220 7.60 10.09 -6.38
CA PHE A 220 8.86 10.79 -6.64
C PHE A 220 10.06 10.14 -5.93
N THR A 221 9.83 9.51 -4.78
CA THR A 221 10.91 8.89 -3.98
C THR A 221 11.32 7.50 -4.46
N PHE A 222 10.62 6.94 -5.44
CA PHE A 222 10.93 5.62 -5.97
C PHE A 222 12.20 5.61 -6.85
N PRO A 223 12.91 4.47 -6.92
CA PRO A 223 13.94 4.26 -7.94
C PRO A 223 13.37 4.47 -9.35
N ARG A 224 14.18 4.97 -10.29
CA ARG A 224 13.76 5.17 -11.69
C ARG A 224 13.22 3.88 -12.33
N ALA A 225 13.85 2.75 -12.05
CA ALA A 225 13.45 1.43 -12.54
C ALA A 225 12.18 0.85 -11.89
N LYS A 226 11.60 1.50 -10.87
CA LYS A 226 10.45 0.92 -10.15
C LYS A 226 9.19 0.95 -11.01
N VAL A 227 8.59 -0.22 -11.18
CA VAL A 227 7.23 -0.35 -11.73
C VAL A 227 6.21 0.10 -10.69
N VAL A 228 5.36 1.04 -11.08
CA VAL A 228 4.29 1.60 -10.26
C VAL A 228 2.98 0.97 -10.67
N MET A 229 2.46 0.09 -9.81
CA MET A 229 1.16 -0.52 -10.03
C MET A 229 0.07 0.54 -9.85
N THR A 230 -0.81 0.63 -10.84
CA THR A 230 -1.94 1.56 -10.85
C THR A 230 -3.14 0.93 -11.53
N HIS A 231 -4.28 1.59 -11.46
CA HIS A 231 -5.52 1.19 -12.11
C HIS A 231 -6.09 2.40 -12.86
N PRO A 232 -6.94 2.18 -13.87
CA PRO A 232 -7.64 3.27 -14.53
C PRO A 232 -8.35 4.15 -13.54
N MET A 233 -8.19 5.44 -13.75
CA MET A 233 -8.74 6.49 -12.90
C MET A 233 -9.22 7.64 -13.76
N ASP A 234 -10.07 8.47 -13.17
CA ASP A 234 -10.51 9.71 -13.77
C ASP A 234 -9.74 10.86 -13.11
N LEU A 235 -9.00 11.63 -13.91
CA LEU A 235 -8.30 12.82 -13.44
C LEU A 235 -9.11 14.06 -13.81
N PRO A 236 -9.45 14.94 -12.86
CA PRO A 236 -10.14 16.19 -13.17
C PRO A 236 -9.34 17.01 -14.19
N LEU A 237 -10.03 17.68 -15.13
CA LEU A 237 -9.44 18.48 -16.23
C LEU A 237 -8.60 17.69 -17.26
N LEU A 238 -8.55 16.35 -17.18
CA LEU A 238 -7.90 15.47 -18.16
C LEU A 238 -8.84 14.36 -18.65
N GLY A 239 -9.66 13.81 -17.76
CA GLY A 239 -10.57 12.69 -18.00
C GLY A 239 -9.95 11.32 -17.67
N LYS A 240 -10.45 10.28 -18.34
CA LYS A 240 -10.06 8.88 -18.07
C LYS A 240 -8.62 8.60 -18.48
N VAL A 241 -7.81 8.21 -17.51
CA VAL A 241 -6.42 7.76 -17.70
C VAL A 241 -6.37 6.25 -17.55
N LYS A 242 -6.04 5.56 -18.64
CA LYS A 242 -5.90 4.09 -18.69
C LYS A 242 -4.44 3.72 -18.43
N LEU A 243 -4.08 3.56 -17.17
CA LEU A 243 -2.77 3.05 -16.77
C LEU A 243 -2.95 1.75 -15.99
N PHE A 244 -2.19 0.74 -16.39
CA PHE A 244 -2.04 -0.55 -15.74
C PHE A 244 -0.55 -0.82 -15.74
N ASP A 245 0.09 -0.82 -14.57
CA ASP A 245 1.55 -0.92 -14.38
C ASP A 245 2.38 0.07 -15.22
N THR A 246 2.65 1.24 -14.65
CA THR A 246 3.35 2.36 -15.30
C THR A 246 4.77 2.52 -14.74
N SER A 247 5.63 3.23 -15.46
CA SER A 247 6.88 3.73 -14.86
C SER A 247 6.63 4.94 -13.97
N LYS A 248 7.55 5.18 -13.02
CA LYS A 248 7.61 6.44 -12.25
C LYS A 248 7.58 7.66 -13.17
N GLU A 249 8.41 7.65 -14.20
CA GLU A 249 8.60 8.78 -15.11
C GLU A 249 7.33 9.10 -15.90
N GLU A 250 6.67 8.08 -16.44
CA GLU A 250 5.41 8.24 -17.17
C GLU A 250 4.30 8.83 -16.29
N LEU A 251 4.20 8.35 -15.05
CA LEU A 251 3.21 8.86 -14.10
C LEU A 251 3.48 10.33 -13.71
N LEU A 252 4.74 10.68 -13.45
CA LEU A 252 5.14 12.06 -13.18
C LEU A 252 4.88 12.95 -14.40
N LYS A 253 5.19 12.50 -15.62
CA LYS A 253 4.90 13.25 -16.86
C LYS A 253 3.43 13.58 -17.00
N ILE A 254 2.54 12.64 -16.70
CA ILE A 254 1.09 12.87 -16.75
C ILE A 254 0.69 13.95 -15.75
N TRP A 255 1.21 13.90 -14.51
CA TRP A 255 0.93 14.91 -13.49
C TRP A 255 1.48 16.28 -13.84
N THR A 256 2.74 16.36 -14.27
CA THR A 256 3.35 17.62 -14.69
C THR A 256 2.60 18.21 -15.88
N LYS A 257 2.22 17.39 -16.86
CA LYS A 257 1.47 17.83 -18.03
C LYS A 257 0.10 18.41 -17.64
N VAL A 258 -0.69 17.68 -16.86
CA VAL A 258 -2.05 18.16 -16.50
C VAL A 258 -1.99 19.41 -15.62
N LEU A 259 -1.02 19.54 -14.72
CA LEU A 259 -0.84 20.75 -13.92
C LEU A 259 -0.41 21.94 -14.79
N SER A 260 0.53 21.72 -15.70
CA SER A 260 1.01 22.76 -16.64
C SER A 260 -0.09 23.21 -17.59
N ASP A 261 -0.83 22.28 -18.20
CA ASP A 261 -1.91 22.58 -19.15
C ASP A 261 -3.04 23.41 -18.48
N ASN A 262 -3.14 23.37 -17.14
CA ASN A 262 -4.14 24.09 -16.35
C ASN A 262 -3.56 25.27 -15.54
N ASN A 263 -2.30 25.65 -15.76
CA ASN A 263 -1.60 26.72 -15.05
C ASN A 263 -1.66 26.57 -13.51
N ILE A 264 -1.36 25.36 -13.02
CA ILE A 264 -1.30 25.05 -11.59
C ILE A 264 0.17 24.86 -11.20
N SER A 265 0.64 25.67 -10.27
CA SER A 265 1.97 25.54 -9.67
C SER A 265 1.91 24.75 -8.36
N VAL A 266 3.01 24.07 -8.03
CA VAL A 266 3.23 23.45 -6.72
C VAL A 266 4.34 24.21 -6.02
N THR A 267 4.08 24.70 -4.80
CA THR A 267 5.13 25.23 -3.95
C THR A 267 5.84 24.05 -3.27
N GLU A 268 6.86 23.54 -3.96
CA GLU A 268 7.74 22.48 -3.47
C GLU A 268 8.58 22.97 -2.27
N HIS A 269 9.25 22.04 -1.62
CA HIS A 269 10.17 22.33 -0.52
C HIS A 269 9.52 23.11 0.65
N SER A 270 8.21 22.96 0.83
CA SER A 270 7.38 23.68 1.78
C SER A 270 6.71 22.70 2.73
N LYS A 271 7.46 22.28 3.77
CA LYS A 271 6.95 21.37 4.80
C LYS A 271 6.04 22.13 5.76
N VAL A 272 4.76 21.77 5.77
CA VAL A 272 3.79 22.28 6.75
C VAL A 272 4.09 21.67 8.11
N ASP A 273 4.39 22.53 9.10
CA ASP A 273 4.65 22.15 10.49
C ASP A 273 3.36 22.07 11.30
N ARG A 274 2.52 23.12 11.18
CA ARG A 274 1.33 23.29 12.01
C ARG A 274 0.18 23.94 11.24
N ILE A 275 -1.03 23.59 11.66
CA ILE A 275 -2.28 24.19 11.20
C ILE A 275 -2.98 24.73 12.45
N VAL A 276 -3.22 26.03 12.49
CA VAL A 276 -3.78 26.72 13.66
C VAL A 276 -5.14 27.32 13.27
N PRO A 277 -6.23 26.97 13.97
CA PRO A 277 -7.53 27.60 13.74
C PRO A 277 -7.52 29.06 14.21
N LEU A 278 -8.19 29.93 13.44
CA LEU A 278 -8.38 31.35 13.74
C LEU A 278 -9.83 31.63 14.16
N GLU A 279 -10.06 32.77 14.82
CA GLU A 279 -11.36 33.11 15.44
C GLU A 279 -12.54 33.15 14.46
N LYS A 280 -12.31 33.52 13.20
CA LYS A 280 -13.32 33.60 12.15
C LYS A 280 -13.60 32.27 11.44
N GLY A 281 -13.01 31.18 11.92
CA GLY A 281 -13.07 29.86 11.29
C GLY A 281 -12.07 29.65 10.16
N GLU A 282 -11.20 30.62 9.88
CA GLU A 282 -10.07 30.42 8.96
C GLU A 282 -8.97 29.59 9.63
N PHE A 283 -7.99 29.18 8.83
CA PHE A 283 -6.83 28.42 9.27
C PHE A 283 -5.56 29.14 8.87
N LYS A 284 -4.63 29.23 9.81
CA LYS A 284 -3.24 29.61 9.56
C LYS A 284 -2.41 28.35 9.35
N VAL A 285 -1.84 28.20 8.16
CA VAL A 285 -0.98 27.08 7.78
C VAL A 285 0.47 27.57 7.77
N CYS A 286 1.27 26.96 8.63
CA CYS A 286 2.64 27.37 8.92
C CYS A 286 3.63 26.41 8.24
N VAL A 287 4.54 26.95 7.45
CA VAL A 287 5.56 26.21 6.69
C VAL A 287 6.93 26.46 7.28
N GLU A 288 7.66 25.38 7.59
CA GLU A 288 9.03 25.46 8.12
C GLU A 288 9.95 26.27 7.20
N GLY A 289 10.66 27.24 7.77
CA GLY A 289 11.74 27.93 7.08
C GLY A 289 12.93 26.99 6.87
N LYS A 290 13.50 26.99 5.66
CA LYS A 290 14.73 26.25 5.35
C LYS A 290 15.96 27.09 5.62
N ASP A 291 17.03 26.47 6.11
CA ASP A 291 18.36 27.07 6.22
C ASP A 291 18.40 28.41 6.99
N GLY A 292 17.58 28.54 8.04
CA GLY A 292 17.49 29.75 8.86
C GLY A 292 16.57 30.83 8.30
N ALA A 293 15.83 30.56 7.22
CA ALA A 293 14.77 31.43 6.74
C ALA A 293 13.61 31.51 7.74
N GLU A 294 12.88 32.63 7.69
CA GLU A 294 11.66 32.80 8.47
C GLU A 294 10.57 31.83 8.01
N GLU A 295 9.70 31.49 8.96
CA GLU A 295 8.52 30.68 8.71
C GLU A 295 7.57 31.40 7.74
N LYS A 296 7.02 30.68 6.76
CA LYS A 296 5.98 31.22 5.88
C LYS A 296 4.61 30.85 6.40
N GLU A 297 3.69 31.80 6.39
CA GLU A 297 2.31 31.61 6.84
C GLU A 297 1.33 31.82 5.68
N TYR A 298 0.36 30.91 5.57
CA TYR A 298 -0.75 31.00 4.63
C TYR A 298 -2.06 31.04 5.40
N ILE A 299 -3.03 31.83 4.93
CA ILE A 299 -4.37 31.89 5.52
C ILE A 299 -5.36 31.27 4.55
N ALA A 300 -6.20 30.37 5.06
CA ALA A 300 -7.12 29.58 4.26
C ALA A 300 -8.48 29.41 4.93
N SER A 301 -9.54 29.31 4.15
CA SER A 301 -10.86 28.94 4.67
C SER A 301 -11.02 27.44 4.90
N ASN A 302 -10.31 26.65 4.09
CA ASN A 302 -10.27 25.20 4.18
C ASN A 302 -8.84 24.68 4.03
N VAL A 303 -8.60 23.50 4.60
CA VAL A 303 -7.33 22.77 4.43
C VAL A 303 -7.62 21.35 4.00
N VAL A 304 -6.99 20.90 2.91
CA VAL A 304 -7.01 19.50 2.47
C VAL A 304 -5.67 18.86 2.81
N ILE A 305 -5.66 17.94 3.76
CA ILE A 305 -4.46 17.19 4.16
C ILE A 305 -4.36 15.93 3.31
N ALA A 306 -3.40 15.92 2.38
CA ALA A 306 -3.16 14.89 1.37
C ALA A 306 -1.74 14.27 1.45
N ILE A 307 -1.15 14.23 2.64
CA ILE A 307 0.25 13.84 2.90
C ILE A 307 0.53 12.32 2.88
N GLY A 308 -0.50 11.49 2.69
CA GLY A 308 -0.36 10.01 2.67
C GLY A 308 0.10 9.42 4.01
N ARG A 309 0.50 8.13 4.02
CA ARG A 309 0.97 7.43 5.25
C ARG A 309 2.45 7.12 5.29
N ARG A 310 3.18 7.29 4.18
CA ARG A 310 4.64 7.10 4.14
C ARG A 310 5.32 7.92 5.23
N GLY A 311 4.90 9.18 5.39
CA GLY A 311 5.50 10.13 6.31
C GLY A 311 7.01 10.29 6.12
N SER A 312 7.68 10.66 7.20
CA SER A 312 9.13 10.79 7.25
C SER A 312 9.79 9.41 7.39
N PRO A 313 10.94 9.16 6.74
CA PRO A 313 11.69 7.94 6.96
C PRO A 313 12.05 7.79 8.45
N ARG A 314 11.86 6.58 8.99
CA ARG A 314 12.23 6.28 10.37
C ARG A 314 13.75 6.32 10.51
N LYS A 315 14.21 7.15 11.44
CA LYS A 315 15.62 7.22 11.85
C LYS A 315 15.93 6.06 12.80
N LEU A 316 17.16 5.57 12.74
CA LEU A 316 17.68 4.53 13.64
C LEU A 316 18.19 5.14 14.95
N GLY A 317 18.55 6.41 14.97
CA GLY A 317 19.12 7.11 16.12
C GLY A 317 20.56 6.72 16.43
N VAL A 318 21.29 6.17 15.45
CA VAL A 318 22.65 5.66 15.64
C VAL A 318 23.70 6.76 15.42
N PRO A 319 24.83 6.76 16.14
CA PRO A 319 25.92 7.68 15.88
C PRO A 319 26.38 7.60 14.41
N GLY A 320 26.55 8.76 13.78
CA GLY A 320 26.94 8.89 12.37
C GLY A 320 25.80 8.82 11.35
N GLU A 321 24.54 8.62 11.77
CA GLU A 321 23.37 8.59 10.88
C GLU A 321 23.16 9.88 10.06
N MET A 322 23.70 11.00 10.52
CA MET A 322 23.66 12.30 9.83
C MET A 322 24.76 12.48 8.78
N SER A 323 25.63 11.47 8.59
CA SER A 323 26.70 11.50 7.59
C SER A 323 26.16 11.55 6.17
N LYS A 324 26.94 12.15 5.26
CA LYS A 324 26.61 12.26 3.82
C LYS A 324 26.52 10.91 3.12
N LYS A 325 27.09 9.84 3.69
CA LYS A 325 26.98 8.46 3.16
C LYS A 325 25.64 7.79 3.45
N VAL A 326 24.77 8.41 4.24
CA VAL A 326 23.48 7.83 4.66
C VAL A 326 22.34 8.39 3.83
N ALA A 327 21.57 7.51 3.20
CA ALA A 327 20.40 7.85 2.40
C ALA A 327 19.17 7.06 2.85
N TYR A 328 17.98 7.65 2.65
CA TYR A 328 16.68 7.05 2.99
C TYR A 328 15.80 6.82 1.75
N ARG A 329 16.38 7.05 0.58
CA ARG A 329 15.76 6.95 -0.74
C ARG A 329 16.83 6.50 -1.71
N LEU A 330 16.46 5.61 -2.63
CA LEU A 330 17.28 5.21 -3.75
C LEU A 330 16.58 5.72 -5.01
N LEU A 331 17.16 6.73 -5.67
CA LEU A 331 16.55 7.35 -6.85
C LEU A 331 17.14 6.79 -8.14
N GLU A 332 18.47 6.71 -8.22
CA GLU A 332 19.22 6.42 -9.43
C GLU A 332 20.27 5.32 -9.17
N PRO A 333 19.85 4.06 -8.92
CA PRO A 333 20.78 2.95 -8.66
C PRO A 333 21.84 2.75 -9.74
N GLU A 334 21.50 2.99 -11.00
CA GLU A 334 22.39 2.84 -12.16
C GLU A 334 23.62 3.78 -12.13
N ASN A 335 23.56 4.84 -11.33
CA ASN A 335 24.66 5.79 -11.13
C ASN A 335 25.60 5.36 -9.99
N ILE A 336 25.31 4.27 -9.27
CA ILE A 336 26.05 3.80 -8.09
C ILE A 336 26.74 2.49 -8.45
N LYS A 337 28.07 2.53 -8.57
CA LYS A 337 28.88 1.40 -9.05
C LYS A 337 30.16 1.27 -8.23
N GLY A 338 30.60 0.04 -7.98
CA GLY A 338 31.87 -0.27 -7.30
C GLY A 338 31.92 0.09 -5.82
N ASN A 339 30.76 0.24 -5.15
CA ASN A 339 30.70 0.61 -3.73
C ASN A 339 30.43 -0.61 -2.83
N LYS A 340 30.83 -0.51 -1.57
CA LYS A 340 30.41 -1.38 -0.46
C LYS A 340 29.20 -0.78 0.23
N ILE A 341 28.03 -1.38 0.05
CA ILE A 341 26.76 -0.79 0.44
C ILE A 341 26.08 -1.61 1.52
N LEU A 342 25.65 -0.94 2.60
CA LEU A 342 24.73 -1.52 3.58
C LEU A 342 23.32 -1.06 3.26
N VAL A 343 22.40 -2.00 3.10
CA VAL A 343 20.96 -1.75 3.07
C VAL A 343 20.35 -2.26 4.37
N VAL A 344 19.67 -1.40 5.12
CA VAL A 344 19.02 -1.75 6.40
C VAL A 344 17.51 -1.85 6.22
N GLY A 345 16.95 -3.02 6.46
CA GLY A 345 15.50 -3.24 6.42
C GLY A 345 15.11 -4.63 5.94
N GLY A 346 13.83 -4.97 6.08
CA GLY A 346 13.28 -6.27 5.66
C GLY A 346 11.87 -6.20 5.09
N GLY A 347 11.49 -5.02 4.57
CA GLY A 347 10.29 -4.84 3.75
C GLY A 347 10.64 -4.74 2.26
N ASP A 348 9.62 -4.67 1.40
CA ASP A 348 9.82 -4.67 -0.06
C ASP A 348 10.78 -3.57 -0.52
N SER A 349 10.68 -2.35 0.02
CA SER A 349 11.59 -1.25 -0.34
C SER A 349 13.06 -1.57 -0.09
N ALA A 350 13.38 -2.29 1.00
CA ALA A 350 14.74 -2.68 1.33
C ALA A 350 15.24 -3.77 0.37
N VAL A 351 14.42 -4.79 0.15
CA VAL A 351 14.74 -5.92 -0.73
C VAL A 351 14.89 -5.48 -2.18
N GLU A 352 13.94 -4.71 -2.72
CA GLU A 352 14.01 -4.16 -4.08
C GLU A 352 15.25 -3.27 -4.26
N SER A 353 15.54 -2.40 -3.28
CA SER A 353 16.72 -1.51 -3.38
C SER A 353 18.03 -2.31 -3.33
N ALA A 354 18.13 -3.34 -2.49
CA ALA A 354 19.30 -4.21 -2.44
C ALA A 354 19.49 -4.96 -3.78
N MET A 355 18.41 -5.48 -4.36
CA MET A 355 18.47 -6.16 -5.67
C MET A 355 18.84 -5.21 -6.82
N LEU A 356 18.41 -3.94 -6.78
CA LEU A 356 18.80 -2.95 -7.78
C LEU A 356 20.28 -2.55 -7.68
N LEU A 357 20.87 -2.64 -6.49
CA LEU A 357 22.27 -2.25 -6.25
C LEU A 357 23.25 -3.41 -6.43
N MET A 358 22.83 -4.67 -6.27
CA MET A 358 23.74 -5.83 -6.17
C MET A 358 24.50 -6.18 -7.45
N GLU A 359 24.04 -5.76 -8.63
CA GLU A 359 24.68 -6.16 -9.90
C GLU A 359 26.06 -5.53 -10.11
N GLU A 360 26.29 -4.31 -9.60
CA GLU A 360 27.55 -3.56 -9.78
C GLU A 360 28.22 -3.16 -8.45
N ASN A 361 27.74 -3.67 -7.31
CA ASN A 361 28.21 -3.27 -5.98
C ASN A 361 28.30 -4.47 -5.03
N GLU A 362 29.11 -4.34 -3.97
CA GLU A 362 29.13 -5.29 -2.86
C GLU A 362 28.05 -4.91 -1.85
N VAL A 363 26.91 -5.63 -1.87
CA VAL A 363 25.74 -5.28 -1.06
C VAL A 363 25.59 -6.22 0.14
N ILE A 364 25.43 -5.61 1.32
CA ILE A 364 24.99 -6.27 2.55
C ILE A 364 23.56 -5.84 2.86
N LEU A 365 22.63 -6.79 2.93
CA LEU A 365 21.28 -6.56 3.41
C LEU A 365 21.20 -6.98 4.89
N SER A 366 20.96 -6.02 5.77
CA SER A 366 20.88 -6.20 7.22
C SER A 366 19.43 -6.12 7.69
N TYR A 367 18.98 -7.14 8.41
CA TYR A 367 17.63 -7.17 8.97
C TYR A 367 17.62 -7.68 10.41
N ARG A 368 16.96 -6.91 11.28
CA ARG A 368 16.89 -7.18 12.72
C ARG A 368 16.14 -8.46 13.14
N LYS A 369 15.46 -9.15 12.21
CA LYS A 369 14.74 -10.40 12.49
C LYS A 369 15.45 -11.57 11.83
N ASP A 370 15.04 -12.76 12.18
CA ASP A 370 15.51 -14.06 11.69
C ASP A 370 14.99 -14.40 10.28
N LYS A 371 13.85 -13.82 9.87
CA LYS A 371 13.23 -14.06 8.56
C LYS A 371 12.40 -12.89 8.05
N PHE A 372 12.30 -12.74 6.73
CA PHE A 372 11.36 -11.79 6.12
C PHE A 372 9.92 -12.15 6.44
N ALA A 373 9.15 -11.21 6.98
CA ALA A 373 7.76 -11.43 7.41
C ALA A 373 6.73 -10.62 6.60
N ARG A 374 7.16 -9.71 5.73
CA ARG A 374 6.27 -8.68 5.13
C ARG A 374 6.50 -8.42 3.64
N ILE A 375 7.42 -9.14 3.00
CA ILE A 375 7.72 -8.93 1.59
C ILE A 375 6.77 -9.73 0.70
N LYS A 376 6.52 -9.21 -0.50
CA LYS A 376 5.73 -9.91 -1.52
C LYS A 376 6.38 -11.24 -1.89
N SER A 377 5.56 -12.20 -2.32
CA SER A 377 5.99 -13.54 -2.72
C SER A 377 7.06 -13.51 -3.82
N GLU A 378 6.91 -12.65 -4.82
CA GLU A 378 7.89 -12.52 -5.91
C GLU A 378 9.21 -11.93 -5.41
N ASN A 379 9.16 -10.87 -4.60
CA ASN A 379 10.36 -10.30 -3.98
C ASN A 379 11.08 -11.33 -3.08
N ARG A 380 10.33 -12.18 -2.37
CA ARG A 380 10.88 -13.30 -1.59
C ARG A 380 11.61 -14.32 -2.46
N ARG A 381 11.02 -14.69 -3.60
CA ARG A 381 11.63 -15.61 -4.55
C ARG A 381 12.96 -15.05 -5.08
N LEU A 382 12.92 -13.82 -5.56
CA LEU A 382 14.07 -13.13 -6.15
C LEU A 382 15.21 -12.91 -5.15
N ILE A 383 14.91 -12.50 -3.91
CA ILE A 383 15.95 -12.28 -2.90
C ILE A 383 16.61 -13.59 -2.45
N ASN A 384 15.84 -14.67 -2.32
CA ASN A 384 16.39 -15.98 -1.96
C ASN A 384 17.33 -16.49 -3.07
N GLU A 385 16.92 -16.36 -4.33
CA GLU A 385 17.75 -16.69 -5.49
C GLU A 385 19.05 -15.86 -5.51
N ALA A 386 18.97 -14.56 -5.21
CA ALA A 386 20.14 -13.69 -5.11
C ALA A 386 21.09 -14.09 -3.97
N ILE A 387 20.56 -14.51 -2.82
CA ILE A 387 21.34 -14.99 -1.66
C ILE A 387 22.03 -16.32 -2.01
N GLU A 388 21.30 -17.28 -2.59
CA GLU A 388 21.83 -18.60 -2.98
C GLU A 388 22.95 -18.46 -4.02
N ASN A 389 22.77 -17.56 -4.98
CA ASN A 389 23.77 -17.23 -6.00
C ASN A 389 24.89 -16.30 -5.51
N LYS A 390 24.90 -15.96 -4.21
CA LYS A 390 25.89 -15.06 -3.57
C LYS A 390 26.02 -13.69 -4.26
N LYS A 391 24.96 -13.20 -4.88
CA LYS A 391 24.91 -11.85 -5.48
C LYS A 391 24.90 -10.75 -4.42
N LEU A 392 24.40 -11.05 -3.22
CA LEU A 392 24.47 -10.16 -2.06
C LEU A 392 24.64 -10.96 -0.77
N LYS A 393 25.15 -10.32 0.29
CA LYS A 393 25.28 -10.91 1.63
C LYS A 393 24.07 -10.53 2.47
N MET A 394 23.28 -11.52 2.87
CA MET A 394 22.19 -11.33 3.83
C MET A 394 22.69 -11.55 5.26
N ILE A 395 22.36 -10.63 6.17
CA ILE A 395 22.60 -10.76 7.61
C ILE A 395 21.27 -10.58 8.34
N TYR A 396 20.80 -11.66 8.94
CA TYR A 396 19.63 -11.67 9.82
C TYR A 396 20.04 -11.41 11.28
N ASN A 397 19.05 -11.10 12.13
CA ASN A 397 19.24 -10.77 13.54
C ASN A 397 20.31 -9.69 13.76
N SER A 398 20.40 -8.72 12.85
CA SER A 398 21.43 -7.69 12.88
C SER A 398 20.86 -6.28 13.08
N ASN A 399 21.55 -5.50 13.90
CA ASN A 399 21.28 -4.09 14.12
C ASN A 399 22.53 -3.27 13.80
N LEU A 400 22.33 -2.16 13.08
CA LEU A 400 23.37 -1.16 12.88
C LEU A 400 23.56 -0.39 14.19
N LEU A 401 24.78 -0.28 14.68
CA LEU A 401 25.10 0.41 15.93
C LEU A 401 25.76 1.77 15.70
N GLU A 402 26.63 1.88 14.70
CA GLU A 402 27.41 3.09 14.43
C GLU A 402 27.82 3.16 12.96
N ILE A 403 27.91 4.38 12.43
CA ILE A 403 28.38 4.69 11.08
C ILE A 403 29.59 5.63 11.19
N LYS A 404 30.75 5.19 10.73
CA LYS A 404 31.94 6.03 10.56
C LYS A 404 32.24 6.25 9.08
N GLU A 405 33.26 7.05 8.81
CA GLU A 405 33.68 7.41 7.46
C GLU A 405 33.99 6.16 6.61
N ASP A 406 34.87 5.29 7.09
CA ASP A 406 35.33 4.10 6.32
C ASP A 406 34.63 2.78 6.68
N PHE A 407 33.91 2.73 7.79
CA PHE A 407 33.30 1.49 8.27
C PHE A 407 31.97 1.70 9.00
N ILE A 408 31.22 0.62 9.12
CA ILE A 408 30.01 0.50 9.95
C ILE A 408 30.25 -0.52 11.06
N THR A 409 29.52 -0.37 12.15
CA THR A 409 29.50 -1.36 13.24
C THR A 409 28.15 -2.05 13.25
N LEU A 410 28.12 -3.36 12.98
CA LEU A 410 26.92 -4.20 13.11
C LEU A 410 26.99 -5.04 14.37
N CYS A 411 25.86 -5.21 15.04
CA CYS A 411 25.67 -6.21 16.09
C CYS A 411 24.74 -7.28 15.57
N LYS A 412 25.21 -8.53 15.56
CA LYS A 412 24.43 -9.72 15.20
C LYS A 412 24.11 -10.51 16.46
N GLU A 413 22.85 -10.90 16.60
CA GLU A 413 22.40 -11.79 17.68
C GLU A 413 22.42 -13.24 17.18
N GLY A 414 23.23 -14.08 17.84
CA GLY A 414 23.34 -15.51 17.59
C GLY A 414 22.17 -16.31 18.16
N VAL A 415 22.18 -17.63 17.95
CA VAL A 415 21.11 -18.55 18.36
C VAL A 415 20.90 -18.56 19.89
N ASP A 416 21.98 -18.31 20.66
CA ASP A 416 21.96 -18.26 22.14
C ASP A 416 21.95 -16.82 22.71
N ALA A 417 21.48 -15.84 21.92
CA ALA A 417 21.52 -14.40 22.25
C ALA A 417 22.94 -13.82 22.49
N GLU A 418 23.99 -14.55 22.10
CA GLU A 418 25.34 -14.00 22.02
C GLU A 418 25.39 -12.86 21.00
N LYS A 419 25.99 -11.74 21.39
CA LYS A 419 26.13 -10.55 20.55
C LYS A 419 27.50 -10.53 19.92
N GLU A 420 27.53 -10.75 18.62
CA GLU A 420 28.73 -10.60 17.80
C GLU A 420 28.76 -9.19 17.22
N ILE A 421 29.79 -8.41 17.57
CA ILE A 421 29.98 -7.05 17.04
C ILE A 421 31.07 -7.11 15.97
N GLU A 422 30.74 -6.66 14.76
CA GLU A 422 31.64 -6.67 13.61
C GLU A 422 31.77 -5.26 13.02
N ASN A 423 33.01 -4.84 12.76
CA ASN A 423 33.29 -3.63 11.99
C ASN A 423 33.50 -4.02 10.52
N ILE A 424 32.69 -3.45 9.63
CA ILE A 424 32.70 -3.78 8.21
C ILE A 424 33.02 -2.53 7.40
N LYS A 425 33.99 -2.62 6.50
CA LYS A 425 34.29 -1.54 5.54
C LYS A 425 33.06 -1.22 4.70
N ASN A 426 32.71 0.06 4.59
CA ASN A 426 31.46 0.48 3.98
C ASN A 426 31.58 1.89 3.40
N ASP A 427 31.02 2.10 2.21
CA ASP A 427 31.04 3.38 1.51
C ASP A 427 29.68 4.09 1.60
N LEU A 428 28.57 3.36 1.50
CA LEU A 428 27.21 3.91 1.50
C LEU A 428 26.26 3.11 2.40
N VAL A 429 25.30 3.81 3.03
CA VAL A 429 24.26 3.21 3.88
C VAL A 429 22.88 3.67 3.42
N TYR A 430 22.02 2.72 3.06
CA TYR A 430 20.62 2.97 2.77
C TYR A 430 19.73 2.44 3.90
N ILE A 431 18.93 3.31 4.51
CA ILE A 431 18.05 2.97 5.63
C ILE A 431 16.59 2.92 5.15
N PHE A 432 16.04 1.71 5.12
CA PHE A 432 14.64 1.42 4.78
C PHE A 432 13.93 0.73 5.95
N ALA A 433 13.97 1.37 7.13
CA ALA A 433 13.36 0.89 8.37
C ALA A 433 11.84 1.17 8.50
N GLY A 434 11.20 1.61 7.40
CA GLY A 434 9.80 2.07 7.37
C GLY A 434 9.66 3.57 7.59
N GLY A 435 8.42 4.03 7.64
CA GLY A 435 8.07 5.43 7.87
C GLY A 435 7.43 5.66 9.25
N GLU A 436 7.51 6.90 9.72
CA GLU A 436 6.70 7.39 10.83
C GLU A 436 5.36 7.90 10.29
N LEU A 437 4.26 7.35 10.79
CA LEU A 437 2.94 7.85 10.45
C LEU A 437 2.80 9.30 10.94
N PRO A 438 2.14 10.20 10.20
CA PRO A 438 2.01 11.61 10.57
C PRO A 438 0.98 11.84 11.70
N ILE A 439 0.87 10.91 12.66
CA ILE A 439 -0.10 10.97 13.76
C ILE A 439 0.17 12.18 14.67
N LYS A 440 1.43 12.47 14.96
CA LYS A 440 1.81 13.63 15.77
C LYS A 440 1.37 14.93 15.10
N PHE A 441 1.59 15.07 13.80
CA PHE A 441 1.13 16.21 13.01
C PHE A 441 -0.40 16.37 13.08
N LEU A 442 -1.15 15.29 12.86
CA LEU A 442 -2.62 15.32 12.92
C LEU A 442 -3.13 15.72 14.31
N LYS A 443 -2.56 15.15 15.38
CA LYS A 443 -2.93 15.49 16.76
C LYS A 443 -2.59 16.95 17.11
N ASN A 444 -1.45 17.44 16.65
CA ASN A 444 -1.05 18.84 16.84
C ASN A 444 -2.00 19.82 16.11
N ALA A 445 -2.56 19.41 14.97
CA ALA A 445 -3.61 20.15 14.27
C ALA A 445 -5.01 20.03 14.94
N GLY A 446 -5.12 19.31 16.07
CA GLY A 446 -6.39 19.10 16.79
C GLY A 446 -7.28 17.99 16.22
N ILE A 447 -6.77 17.21 15.27
CA ILE A 447 -7.53 16.14 14.62
C ILE A 447 -7.54 14.90 15.53
N ASN A 448 -8.74 14.36 15.79
CA ASN A 448 -8.90 13.14 16.57
C ASN A 448 -8.35 11.94 15.80
N VAL A 449 -7.44 11.20 16.44
CA VAL A 449 -6.90 9.94 15.92
C VAL A 449 -7.26 8.82 16.88
N GLU A 450 -7.89 7.79 16.34
CA GLU A 450 -8.33 6.62 17.09
C GLU A 450 -7.62 5.36 16.62
N LYS A 451 -7.33 4.46 17.56
CA LYS A 451 -6.85 3.12 17.25
C LYS A 451 -8.03 2.22 16.95
N LYS A 452 -8.16 1.81 15.69
CA LYS A 452 -9.28 0.98 15.21
C LYS A 452 -8.85 -0.48 15.08
N PHE A 453 -9.71 -1.38 15.52
CA PHE A 453 -9.51 -2.84 15.45
C PHE A 453 -10.60 -3.41 14.54
N GLY A 454 -10.22 -4.06 13.44
CA GLY A 454 -11.16 -4.67 12.50
C GLY A 454 -12.18 -3.69 11.87
N LYS A 455 -11.87 -2.39 11.76
CA LYS A 455 -12.83 -1.39 11.26
C LYS A 455 -13.18 -1.70 9.81
N ILE A 456 -14.48 -1.73 9.54
CA ILE A 456 -15.00 -1.84 8.17
C ILE A 456 -14.77 -0.52 7.46
N VAL A 457 -14.08 -0.59 6.32
CA VAL A 457 -13.81 0.53 5.42
C VAL A 457 -14.78 0.50 4.25
N ARG A 458 -15.13 -0.71 3.77
CA ARG A 458 -16.18 -0.92 2.77
C ARG A 458 -16.95 -2.20 3.07
N GLU A 459 -18.27 -2.10 2.95
CA GLU A 459 -19.25 -3.18 2.94
C GLU A 459 -20.34 -2.84 1.94
N TYR A 460 -21.11 -3.85 1.52
CA TYR A 460 -22.28 -3.69 0.65
C TYR A 460 -23.51 -3.27 1.44
#